data_AF-A0A7G6YM02-F1
#
_entry.id   AF-A0A7G6YM02-F1
#
_cell.length_a   1.000
_cell.length_b   1.000
_cell.length_c   1.000
_cell.angle_alpha   90.00
_cell.angle_beta   90.00
_cell.angle_gamma   90.00
#
_symmetry.space_group_name_H-M   'P 1'
#
loop_
_entity.id
_entity.type
_entity.pdbx_description
1 polymer ?
#
loop_
_entity_poly.entity_id
_entity_poly.type
_entity_poly.pdbx_seq_one_letter_code
_entity_poly.pdbx_strand_id
1 'polypeptide(L)'
;MKPTGREFQLLASVSDFTRHFGFPEPVHPLLTVIDLEKTRHLTPPTTPALRQLYIIALKKDLRGQMQYGRQSYDFSNGVLGFYAPGQLCEGNDGLDISALSGWMLVFHPDLLAKYPLGKKITSYGFFSYQVHEALHLAAHEESALAGLIDGIRRECEQPIDAFSQDVLVSQLDVLLSYANRFYHRQFLTRRTAEHDLLSRFEALLTAYFAQDDGEQPLPTVQYFADALHVSPAYLSDMLRTLTGQSTQQHIHQALIEKAKRILLSTSLSINETAFQLGFEYPQYFSRLFKSKTGLTPAEFRFSVQ
;
A
#
# COMPACT_ATOMS: atom_id res chain seq x y z
N MET A 1 23.76 25.18 -15.32
CA MET A 1 24.18 23.89 -14.74
C MET A 1 22.99 22.95 -14.78
N LYS A 2 23.04 21.88 -15.57
CA LYS A 2 22.01 20.82 -15.51
C LYS A 2 22.13 20.16 -14.12
N PRO A 3 21.02 19.83 -13.43
CA PRO A 3 21.12 19.14 -12.15
C PRO A 3 21.78 17.79 -12.41
N THR A 4 22.88 17.52 -11.72
CA THR A 4 23.57 16.24 -11.71
C THR A 4 22.58 15.22 -11.19
N GLY A 5 21.97 14.43 -12.10
CA GLY A 5 21.07 13.35 -11.70
C GLY A 5 21.86 12.39 -10.81
N ARG A 6 21.32 12.04 -9.64
CA ARG A 6 21.87 10.95 -8.82
C ARG A 6 21.97 9.72 -9.74
N GLU A 7 23.17 9.24 -10.01
CA GLU A 7 23.35 7.97 -10.71
C GLU A 7 22.79 6.87 -9.81
N PHE A 8 21.74 6.21 -10.26
CA PHE A 8 21.16 5.05 -9.58
C PHE A 8 21.42 3.81 -10.42
N GLN A 9 21.70 2.69 -9.76
CA GLN A 9 21.89 1.42 -10.45
C GLN A 9 20.54 0.75 -10.73
N LEU A 10 20.30 0.36 -11.98
CA LEU A 10 19.10 -0.38 -12.37
C LEU A 10 19.27 -1.87 -12.05
N LEU A 11 18.41 -2.43 -11.20
CA LEU A 11 18.36 -3.85 -10.88
C LEU A 11 17.15 -4.46 -11.59
N ALA A 12 17.39 -4.99 -12.80
CA ALA A 12 16.35 -5.52 -13.68
C ALA A 12 16.14 -7.03 -13.54
N SER A 13 17.12 -7.78 -13.04
CA SER A 13 17.02 -9.23 -12.85
C SER A 13 17.31 -9.65 -11.41
N VAL A 14 16.86 -10.86 -11.04
CA VAL A 14 17.17 -11.45 -9.73
C VAL A 14 18.68 -11.66 -9.56
N SER A 15 19.39 -11.99 -10.64
CA SER A 15 20.85 -12.11 -10.65
C SER A 15 21.55 -10.75 -10.43
N ASP A 16 21.04 -9.66 -11.01
CA ASP A 16 21.59 -8.32 -10.74
C ASP A 16 21.38 -7.90 -9.29
N PHE A 17 20.20 -8.21 -8.74
CA PHE A 17 19.88 -7.94 -7.35
C PHE A 17 20.82 -8.69 -6.39
N THR A 18 20.95 -10.01 -6.57
CA THR A 18 21.84 -10.83 -5.72
C THR A 18 23.29 -10.37 -5.82
N ARG A 19 23.79 -10.09 -7.03
CA ARG A 19 25.15 -9.57 -7.25
C ARG A 19 25.37 -8.21 -6.58
N HIS A 20 24.42 -7.29 -6.70
CA HIS A 20 24.53 -5.95 -6.14
C HIS A 20 24.58 -5.97 -4.61
N PHE A 21 23.80 -6.83 -3.96
CA PHE A 21 23.75 -6.96 -2.50
C PHE A 21 24.70 -8.03 -1.92
N GLY A 22 25.47 -8.73 -2.77
CA GLY A 22 26.42 -9.77 -2.34
C GLY A 22 25.78 -11.10 -1.90
N PHE A 23 24.52 -11.33 -2.26
CA PHE A 23 23.81 -12.58 -1.94
C PHE A 23 24.28 -13.75 -2.82
N PRO A 24 24.03 -15.01 -2.41
CA PRO A 24 24.30 -16.18 -3.23
C PRO A 24 23.61 -16.11 -4.60
N GLU A 25 24.22 -16.75 -5.59
CA GLU A 25 23.67 -16.83 -6.93
C GLU A 25 22.28 -17.50 -6.92
N PRO A 26 21.28 -16.95 -7.62
CA PRO A 26 19.94 -17.49 -7.59
C PRO A 26 19.88 -18.83 -8.35
N VAL A 27 19.25 -19.82 -7.74
CA VAL A 27 19.04 -21.15 -8.36
C VAL A 27 17.99 -21.09 -9.48
N HIS A 28 17.07 -20.13 -9.43
CA HIS A 28 16.01 -19.93 -10.41
C HIS A 28 16.11 -18.55 -11.10
N PRO A 29 15.90 -18.44 -12.43
CA PRO A 29 16.15 -17.21 -13.19
C PRO A 29 15.23 -16.03 -12.83
N LEU A 30 14.00 -16.31 -12.39
CA LEU A 30 12.98 -15.28 -12.12
C LEU A 30 12.64 -15.12 -10.63
N LEU A 31 13.22 -15.92 -9.74
CA LEU A 31 12.84 -15.96 -8.33
C LEU A 31 14.02 -16.42 -7.46
N THR A 32 14.17 -15.84 -6.27
CA THR A 32 15.11 -16.32 -5.25
C THR A 32 14.56 -16.13 -3.85
N VAL A 33 14.96 -17.01 -2.95
CA VAL A 33 14.66 -16.93 -1.51
C VAL A 33 15.97 -16.79 -0.76
N ILE A 34 16.12 -15.69 -0.03
CA ILE A 34 17.30 -15.35 0.75
C ILE A 34 16.99 -15.56 2.24
N ASP A 35 17.92 -16.19 2.93
CA ASP A 35 17.90 -16.37 4.39
C ASP A 35 18.67 -15.22 5.04
N LEU A 36 17.94 -14.34 5.74
CA LEU A 36 18.51 -13.10 6.28
C LEU A 36 19.49 -13.35 7.42
N GLU A 37 19.31 -14.42 8.19
CA GLU A 37 20.21 -14.77 9.28
C GLU A 37 21.58 -15.19 8.74
N LYS A 38 21.59 -15.95 7.65
CA LYS A 38 22.82 -16.38 6.97
C LYS A 38 23.53 -15.21 6.29
N THR A 39 22.81 -14.19 5.84
CA THR A 39 23.36 -13.09 5.04
C THR A 39 23.55 -11.78 5.83
N ARG A 40 23.30 -11.76 7.14
CA ARG A 40 23.42 -10.55 7.99
C ARG A 40 24.80 -9.89 8.03
N HIS A 41 25.84 -10.62 7.62
CA HIS A 41 27.22 -10.13 7.59
C HIS A 41 27.55 -9.32 6.33
N LEU A 42 26.65 -9.31 5.34
CA LEU A 42 26.83 -8.54 4.11
C LEU A 42 26.60 -7.05 4.38
N THR A 43 27.51 -6.22 3.89
CA THR A 43 27.35 -4.77 3.96
C THR A 43 26.51 -4.32 2.77
N PRO A 44 25.33 -3.70 2.98
CA PRO A 44 24.53 -3.21 1.88
C PRO A 44 25.29 -2.11 1.12
N PRO A 45 25.20 -2.07 -0.21
CA PRO A 45 25.78 -0.97 -0.98
C PRO A 45 25.10 0.35 -0.59
N THR A 46 25.89 1.41 -0.49
CA THR A 46 25.41 2.78 -0.23
C THR A 46 24.82 3.45 -1.47
N THR A 47 25.06 2.89 -2.65
CA THR A 47 24.58 3.44 -3.93
C THR A 47 23.07 3.26 -4.07
N PRO A 48 22.30 4.32 -4.37
CA PRO A 48 20.88 4.19 -4.64
C PRO A 48 20.61 3.24 -5.81
N ALA A 49 19.65 2.34 -5.64
CA ALA A 49 19.28 1.38 -6.67
C ALA A 49 17.79 1.45 -6.99
N LEU A 50 17.47 1.47 -8.30
CA LEU A 50 16.11 1.34 -8.80
C LEU A 50 15.83 -0.13 -9.10
N ARG A 51 14.89 -0.74 -8.38
CA ARG A 51 14.58 -2.16 -8.53
C ARG A 51 13.35 -2.36 -9.39
N GLN A 52 13.42 -3.27 -10.36
CA GLN A 52 12.26 -3.70 -11.14
C GLN A 52 11.69 -5.05 -10.65
N LEU A 53 11.89 -5.37 -9.38
CA LEU A 53 11.55 -6.65 -8.77
C LEU A 53 10.54 -6.46 -7.64
N TYR A 54 9.68 -7.46 -7.45
CA TYR A 54 8.89 -7.57 -6.24
C TYR A 54 9.74 -8.16 -5.12
N ILE A 55 9.58 -7.62 -3.91
CA ILE A 55 10.26 -8.12 -2.71
C ILE A 55 9.22 -8.31 -1.61
N ILE A 56 9.26 -9.48 -0.97
CA ILE A 56 8.51 -9.79 0.24
C ILE A 56 9.54 -10.20 1.29
N ALA A 57 9.60 -9.48 2.41
CA ALA A 57 10.61 -9.72 3.43
C ALA A 57 9.96 -9.84 4.81
N LEU A 58 10.23 -10.96 5.49
CA LEU A 58 9.96 -11.12 6.92
C LEU A 58 11.25 -10.84 7.68
N LYS A 59 11.25 -9.79 8.49
CA LYS A 59 12.38 -9.39 9.35
C LYS A 59 12.02 -9.62 10.81
N LYS A 60 12.92 -10.23 11.57
CA LYS A 60 12.79 -10.52 13.00
C LYS A 60 14.00 -10.02 13.76
N ASP A 61 13.81 -9.78 15.06
CA ASP A 61 14.88 -9.51 16.03
C ASP A 61 15.79 -8.33 15.63
N LEU A 62 15.23 -7.38 14.88
CA LEU A 62 15.95 -6.21 14.43
C LEU A 62 16.13 -5.27 15.62
N ARG A 63 17.36 -5.11 16.10
CA ARG A 63 17.65 -4.18 17.20
C ARG A 63 17.91 -2.79 16.61
N GLY A 64 17.52 -1.75 17.33
CA GLY A 64 17.71 -0.36 16.92
C GLY A 64 16.41 0.38 16.56
N GLN A 65 16.45 1.70 16.72
CA GLN A 65 15.39 2.58 16.28
C GLN A 65 15.58 2.86 14.79
N MET A 66 14.84 2.17 13.92
CA MET A 66 14.63 2.73 12.59
C MET A 66 13.81 4.01 12.76
N GLN A 67 14.37 5.16 12.37
CA GLN A 67 13.54 6.32 12.04
C GLN A 67 12.75 5.97 10.78
N TYR A 68 11.62 5.31 10.99
CA TYR A 68 10.62 5.12 9.96
C TYR A 68 9.55 6.16 10.23
N GLY A 69 9.79 7.30 9.56
CA GLY A 69 9.31 8.64 9.90
C GLY A 69 9.36 8.94 11.40
N ARG A 70 8.26 9.40 12.01
CA ARG A 70 8.25 9.98 13.36
C ARG A 70 8.03 9.03 14.54
N GLN A 71 7.91 7.71 14.33
CA GLN A 71 7.61 6.75 15.42
C GLN A 71 8.69 5.68 15.56
N SER A 72 9.14 5.46 16.79
CA SER A 72 10.05 4.37 17.18
C SER A 72 9.24 3.12 17.47
N TYR A 73 9.54 2.01 16.79
CA TYR A 73 8.86 0.72 16.98
C TYR A 73 9.78 -0.30 17.65
N ASP A 74 9.20 -1.14 18.51
CA ASP A 74 9.87 -2.30 19.09
C ASP A 74 9.67 -3.52 18.17
N PHE A 75 10.76 -4.05 17.60
CA PHE A 75 10.77 -5.07 16.56
C PHE A 75 10.90 -6.51 17.11
N SER A 76 10.46 -6.75 18.35
CA SER A 76 10.55 -8.07 18.98
C SER A 76 9.71 -9.16 18.27
N ASN A 77 8.71 -8.77 17.47
CA ASN A 77 7.83 -9.66 16.70
C ASN A 77 8.08 -9.51 15.20
N GLY A 78 7.97 -10.61 14.44
CA GLY A 78 8.26 -10.61 12.99
C GLY A 78 7.43 -9.60 12.19
N VAL A 79 8.14 -8.78 11.40
CA VAL A 79 7.57 -7.74 10.54
C VAL A 79 7.64 -8.16 9.09
N LEU A 80 6.49 -8.23 8.43
CA LEU A 80 6.39 -8.51 7.00
C LEU A 80 6.30 -7.19 6.21
N GLY A 81 7.19 -7.03 5.23
CA GLY A 81 7.25 -5.88 4.33
C GLY A 81 7.13 -6.29 2.87
N PHE A 82 6.51 -5.42 2.06
CA PHE A 82 6.25 -5.62 0.64
C PHE A 82 6.78 -4.44 -0.16
N TYR A 83 7.42 -4.73 -1.29
CA TYR A 83 8.00 -3.72 -2.16
C TYR A 83 7.67 -4.05 -3.62
N ALA A 84 7.17 -3.06 -4.35
CA ALA A 84 6.87 -3.18 -5.77
C ALA A 84 8.07 -2.74 -6.65
N PRO A 85 8.11 -3.22 -7.90
CA PRO A 85 8.97 -2.66 -8.94
C PRO A 85 8.83 -1.13 -9.07
N GLY A 86 9.92 -0.45 -9.37
CA GLY A 86 9.99 1.00 -9.57
C GLY A 86 10.28 1.80 -8.29
N GLN A 87 10.44 1.14 -7.14
CA GLN A 87 10.80 1.80 -5.89
C GLN A 87 12.32 2.03 -5.81
N LEU A 88 12.71 3.28 -5.54
CA LEU A 88 14.10 3.63 -5.23
C LEU A 88 14.45 3.09 -3.84
N CYS A 89 15.65 2.54 -3.70
CA CYS A 89 16.18 2.22 -2.37
C CYS A 89 17.48 2.93 -2.10
N GLU A 90 17.55 3.49 -0.91
CA GLU A 90 18.74 4.08 -0.32
C GLU A 90 19.15 3.20 0.85
N GLY A 91 20.45 2.91 0.97
CA GLY A 91 21.01 2.23 2.14
C GLY A 91 20.74 3.05 3.39
N ASN A 92 20.23 2.39 4.44
CA ASN A 92 19.96 3.05 5.72
C ASN A 92 21.07 2.69 6.70
N ASP A 93 22.04 3.59 6.86
CA ASP A 93 23.29 3.35 7.63
C ASP A 93 23.09 3.23 9.16
N GLY A 94 21.85 3.36 9.66
CA GLY A 94 21.53 3.38 11.10
C GLY A 94 21.06 2.05 11.69
N LEU A 95 21.23 0.93 10.99
CA LEU A 95 20.54 -0.31 11.30
C LEU A 95 21.39 -1.36 12.00
N ASP A 96 21.04 -1.70 13.25
CA ASP A 96 21.64 -2.83 13.95
C ASP A 96 21.01 -4.16 13.47
N ILE A 97 21.62 -4.69 12.41
CA ILE A 97 21.29 -5.98 11.81
C ILE A 97 21.97 -7.17 12.51
N SER A 98 22.64 -6.96 13.65
CA SER A 98 23.43 -8.01 14.30
C SER A 98 22.60 -9.23 14.71
N ALA A 99 21.33 -9.02 15.09
CA ALA A 99 20.40 -10.07 15.47
C ALA A 99 19.34 -10.37 14.40
N LEU A 100 19.43 -9.76 13.20
CA LEU A 100 18.44 -9.92 12.14
C LEU A 100 18.28 -11.39 11.75
N SER A 101 17.04 -11.88 11.84
CA SER A 101 16.64 -13.19 11.31
C SER A 101 15.40 -13.07 10.41
N GLY A 102 15.09 -14.13 9.66
CA GLY A 102 13.95 -14.19 8.75
C GLY A 102 14.34 -14.47 7.30
N TRP A 103 13.46 -14.11 6.36
CA TRP A 103 13.62 -14.45 4.95
C TRP A 103 13.22 -13.31 4.04
N MET A 104 13.80 -13.29 2.85
CA MET A 104 13.45 -12.36 1.78
C MET A 104 13.22 -13.14 0.48
N LEU A 105 12.00 -13.03 -0.04
CA LEU A 105 11.60 -13.56 -1.33
C LEU A 105 11.67 -12.42 -2.35
N VAL A 106 12.41 -12.63 -3.43
CA VAL A 106 12.58 -11.66 -4.53
C VAL A 106 12.20 -12.33 -5.84
N PHE A 107 11.33 -11.71 -6.63
CA PHE A 107 10.91 -12.27 -7.91
C PHE A 107 10.66 -11.20 -8.97
N HIS A 108 10.89 -11.61 -10.22
CA HIS A 108 10.68 -10.77 -11.39
C HIS A 108 9.19 -10.77 -11.81
N PRO A 109 8.61 -9.64 -12.26
CA PRO A 109 7.22 -9.57 -12.72
C PRO A 109 6.87 -10.59 -13.82
N ASP A 110 7.83 -10.96 -14.66
CA ASP A 110 7.63 -11.95 -15.75
C ASP A 110 7.20 -13.33 -15.24
N LEU A 111 7.51 -13.67 -13.99
CA LEU A 111 7.02 -14.90 -13.36
C LEU A 111 5.49 -14.98 -13.40
N LEU A 112 4.84 -13.82 -13.29
CA LEU A 112 3.38 -13.69 -13.18
C LEU A 112 2.71 -13.25 -14.48
N ALA A 113 3.48 -12.90 -15.52
CA ALA A 113 2.97 -12.20 -16.72
C ALA A 113 1.84 -12.96 -17.45
N LYS A 114 1.89 -14.30 -17.44
CA LYS A 114 0.89 -15.16 -18.09
C LYS A 114 -0.26 -15.58 -17.17
N TYR A 115 -0.20 -15.21 -15.89
CA TYR A 115 -1.12 -15.71 -14.86
C TYR A 115 -2.10 -14.63 -14.41
N PRO A 116 -3.31 -15.00 -13.98
CA PRO A 116 -4.25 -14.08 -13.35
C PRO A 116 -3.65 -13.33 -12.16
N LEU A 117 -2.69 -13.96 -11.45
CA LEU A 117 -1.98 -13.37 -10.33
C LEU A 117 -1.25 -12.08 -10.71
N GLY A 118 -0.74 -11.95 -11.93
CA GLY A 118 -0.08 -10.72 -12.40
C GLY A 118 -1.00 -9.49 -12.42
N LYS A 119 -2.31 -9.69 -12.58
CA LYS A 119 -3.32 -8.62 -12.44
C LYS A 119 -3.80 -8.47 -11.00
N LYS A 120 -3.94 -9.59 -10.27
CA LYS A 120 -4.39 -9.59 -8.87
C LYS A 120 -3.38 -8.88 -7.96
N ILE A 121 -2.08 -9.05 -8.20
CA ILE A 121 -1.03 -8.50 -7.36
C ILE A 121 -1.06 -6.96 -7.29
N THR A 122 -1.47 -6.29 -8.36
CA THR A 122 -1.58 -4.82 -8.41
C THR A 122 -2.78 -4.29 -7.63
N SER A 123 -3.76 -5.15 -7.31
CA SER A 123 -4.92 -4.79 -6.48
C SER A 123 -4.62 -4.84 -4.99
N TYR A 124 -3.52 -5.46 -4.58
CA TYR A 124 -3.10 -5.50 -3.19
C TYR A 124 -2.47 -4.16 -2.79
N GLY A 125 -3.17 -3.42 -1.93
CA GLY A 125 -2.70 -2.13 -1.42
C GLY A 125 -1.36 -2.21 -0.70
N PHE A 126 -1.01 -3.37 -0.12
CA PHE A 126 0.18 -3.52 0.71
C PHE A 126 1.53 -3.38 0.01
N PHE A 127 1.58 -3.48 -1.32
CA PHE A 127 2.79 -3.13 -2.08
C PHE A 127 3.05 -1.63 -2.18
N SER A 128 2.04 -0.81 -1.87
CA SER A 128 2.12 0.66 -1.81
C SER A 128 2.23 1.19 -0.38
N TYR A 129 2.18 0.31 0.63
CA TYR A 129 2.30 0.71 2.01
C TYR A 129 3.68 1.32 2.24
N GLN A 130 3.69 2.51 2.84
CA GLN A 130 4.92 3.13 3.27
C GLN A 130 5.42 2.42 4.54
N VAL A 131 6.68 2.66 4.88
CA VAL A 131 7.39 1.96 5.96
C VAL A 131 6.71 2.05 7.34
N HIS A 132 5.75 2.97 7.49
CA HIS A 132 4.90 3.17 8.67
C HIS A 132 3.84 2.09 8.93
N GLU A 133 3.55 1.22 7.97
CA GLU A 133 2.39 0.29 8.00
C GLU A 133 2.81 -1.18 8.07
N ALA A 134 3.93 -1.45 8.77
CA ALA A 134 4.46 -2.79 8.98
C ALA A 134 3.39 -3.78 9.47
N LEU A 135 3.32 -4.96 8.82
CA LEU A 135 2.46 -6.05 9.26
C LEU A 135 3.17 -6.87 10.34
N HIS A 136 2.56 -6.94 11.52
CA HIS A 136 3.04 -7.75 12.63
C HIS A 136 2.34 -9.10 12.64
N LEU A 137 3.14 -10.16 12.59
CA LEU A 137 2.64 -11.52 12.55
C LEU A 137 2.54 -12.12 13.96
N ALA A 138 1.48 -12.87 14.19
CA ALA A 138 1.42 -13.81 15.32
C ALA A 138 2.23 -15.08 15.00
N ALA A 139 2.69 -15.80 16.02
CA ALA A 139 3.55 -16.97 15.84
C ALA A 139 2.97 -18.04 14.89
N HIS A 140 1.65 -18.26 14.91
CA HIS A 140 1.00 -19.20 14.00
C HIS A 140 0.94 -18.71 12.55
N GLU A 141 0.84 -17.39 12.33
CA GLU A 141 0.86 -16.76 11.01
C GLU A 141 2.26 -16.83 10.41
N GLU A 142 3.28 -16.58 11.24
CA GLU A 142 4.69 -16.77 10.89
C GLU A 142 4.95 -18.21 10.45
N SER A 143 4.51 -19.19 11.23
CA SER A 143 4.69 -20.61 10.90
C SER A 143 4.00 -20.98 9.57
N ALA A 144 2.83 -20.41 9.28
CA ALA A 144 2.14 -20.64 8.02
C ALA A 144 2.92 -20.09 6.81
N LEU A 145 3.47 -18.87 6.93
CA LEU A 145 4.29 -18.28 5.87
C LEU A 145 5.62 -19.01 5.70
N ALA A 146 6.27 -19.43 6.78
CA ALA A 146 7.50 -20.20 6.74
C ALA A 146 7.33 -21.50 5.93
N GLY A 147 6.23 -22.23 6.14
CA GLY A 147 5.93 -23.44 5.37
C GLY A 147 5.77 -23.20 3.86
N LEU A 148 5.18 -22.06 3.45
CA LEU A 148 5.07 -21.67 2.05
C LEU A 148 6.43 -21.31 1.45
N ILE A 149 7.27 -20.59 2.20
CA ILE A 149 8.61 -20.21 1.74
C ILE A 149 9.51 -21.44 1.59
N ASP A 150 9.43 -22.39 2.51
CA ASP A 150 10.14 -23.66 2.38
C ASP A 150 9.63 -24.48 1.18
N GLY A 151 8.33 -24.41 0.87
CA GLY A 151 7.76 -24.98 -0.35
C GLY A 151 8.34 -24.36 -1.61
N ILE A 152 8.40 -23.02 -1.67
CA ILE A 152 8.94 -22.27 -2.81
C ILE A 152 10.43 -22.59 -2.98
N ARG A 153 11.20 -22.65 -1.87
CA ARG A 153 12.62 -22.98 -1.91
C ARG A 153 12.86 -24.37 -2.50
N ARG A 154 12.14 -25.38 -2.01
CA ARG A 154 12.25 -26.75 -2.52
C ARG A 154 11.91 -26.84 -4.01
N GLU A 155 10.89 -26.12 -4.46
CA GLU A 155 10.50 -26.08 -5.88
C GLU A 155 11.61 -25.45 -6.74
N CYS A 156 12.27 -24.39 -6.26
CA CYS A 156 13.40 -23.78 -6.98
C CYS A 156 14.65 -24.66 -7.07
N GLU A 157 14.82 -25.61 -6.15
CA GLU A 157 15.95 -26.55 -6.15
C GLU A 157 15.73 -27.74 -7.11
N GLN A 158 14.50 -27.95 -7.58
CA GLN A 158 14.18 -28.99 -8.55
C GLN A 158 14.53 -28.54 -9.99
N PRO A 159 14.84 -29.49 -10.89
CA PRO A 159 15.00 -29.19 -12.30
C PRO A 159 13.72 -28.57 -12.86
N ILE A 160 13.85 -27.44 -13.54
CA ILE A 160 12.70 -26.74 -14.14
C ILE A 160 12.05 -27.64 -15.19
N ASP A 161 10.76 -27.90 -15.01
CA ASP A 161 9.91 -28.62 -15.94
C ASP A 161 8.71 -27.78 -16.40
N ALA A 162 7.78 -28.40 -17.12
CA ALA A 162 6.59 -27.72 -17.66
C ALA A 162 5.60 -27.25 -16.58
N PHE A 163 5.72 -27.73 -15.34
CA PHE A 163 4.79 -27.48 -14.24
C PHE A 163 5.40 -26.61 -13.13
N SER A 164 6.73 -26.51 -13.04
CA SER A 164 7.41 -25.77 -11.96
C SER A 164 6.89 -24.33 -11.80
N GLN A 165 6.67 -23.62 -12.92
CA GLN A 165 6.15 -22.25 -12.86
C GLN A 165 4.72 -22.18 -12.31
N ASP A 166 3.84 -23.11 -12.67
CA ASP A 166 2.46 -23.17 -12.17
C ASP A 166 2.43 -23.41 -10.66
N VAL A 167 3.31 -24.30 -10.17
CA VAL A 167 3.45 -24.59 -8.74
C VAL A 167 3.96 -23.36 -7.98
N LEU A 168 5.01 -22.70 -8.47
CA LEU A 168 5.54 -21.48 -7.87
C LEU A 168 4.49 -20.37 -7.80
N VAL A 169 3.77 -20.11 -8.90
CA VAL A 169 2.74 -19.08 -8.94
C VAL A 169 1.60 -19.40 -7.97
N SER A 170 1.21 -20.67 -7.85
CA SER A 170 0.17 -21.10 -6.91
C SER A 170 0.59 -20.88 -5.45
N GLN A 171 1.83 -21.22 -5.10
CA GLN A 171 2.36 -20.97 -3.76
C GLN A 171 2.45 -19.47 -3.45
N LEU A 172 2.83 -18.65 -4.44
CA LEU A 172 2.82 -17.20 -4.31
C LEU A 172 1.41 -16.63 -4.11
N ASP A 173 0.41 -17.13 -4.82
CA ASP A 173 -0.98 -16.66 -4.62
C ASP A 173 -1.49 -16.96 -3.21
N VAL A 174 -1.19 -18.16 -2.70
CA VAL A 174 -1.53 -18.54 -1.32
C VAL A 174 -0.83 -17.62 -0.32
N LEU A 175 0.48 -17.35 -0.51
CA LEU A 175 1.26 -16.44 0.33
C LEU A 175 0.66 -15.03 0.35
N LEU A 176 0.36 -14.46 -0.82
CA LEU A 176 -0.23 -13.12 -0.94
C LEU A 176 -1.64 -13.07 -0.36
N SER A 177 -2.42 -14.14 -0.47
CA SER A 177 -3.75 -14.23 0.11
C SER A 177 -3.70 -14.28 1.65
N TYR A 178 -2.72 -14.99 2.23
CA TYR A 178 -2.47 -14.95 3.68
C TYR A 178 -2.03 -13.57 4.13
N ALA A 179 -1.09 -12.94 3.42
CA ALA A 179 -0.67 -11.58 3.73
C ALA A 179 -1.85 -10.60 3.76
N ASN A 180 -2.71 -10.64 2.74
CA ASN A 180 -3.93 -9.83 2.69
C ASN A 180 -4.83 -10.08 3.90
N ARG A 181 -5.06 -11.36 4.26
CA ARG A 181 -5.85 -11.75 5.43
C ARG A 181 -5.25 -11.21 6.73
N PHE A 182 -3.93 -11.25 6.89
CA PHE A 182 -3.24 -10.76 8.09
C PHE A 182 -3.31 -9.24 8.20
N TYR A 183 -3.21 -8.51 7.09
CA TYR A 183 -3.50 -7.07 7.07
C TYR A 183 -4.92 -6.77 7.51
N HIS A 184 -5.92 -7.50 6.97
CA HIS A 184 -7.30 -7.37 7.42
C HIS A 184 -7.49 -7.65 8.92
N ARG A 185 -6.81 -8.66 9.48
CA ARG A 185 -6.82 -8.92 10.92
C ARG A 185 -6.18 -7.77 11.70
N GLN A 186 -5.03 -7.28 11.24
CA GLN A 186 -4.31 -6.21 11.91
C GLN A 186 -5.20 -4.97 12.04
N PHE A 187 -6.03 -4.69 11.01
CA PHE A 187 -7.11 -3.72 11.11
C PHE A 187 -8.06 -4.06 12.29
N LEU A 188 -8.76 -5.19 12.19
CA LEU A 188 -9.80 -5.54 13.18
C LEU A 188 -9.33 -5.68 14.64
N THR A 189 -8.05 -5.99 14.87
CA THR A 189 -7.49 -6.27 16.21
C THR A 189 -6.89 -5.05 16.91
N ARG A 190 -6.50 -3.98 16.20
CA ARG A 190 -5.99 -2.73 16.81
C ARG A 190 -7.13 -1.77 17.23
N ARG A 191 -8.13 -2.32 17.91
CA ARG A 191 -9.40 -1.64 18.26
C ARG A 191 -9.25 -0.28 18.95
N THR A 192 -8.16 -0.01 19.67
CA THR A 192 -7.98 1.26 20.41
C THR A 192 -7.29 2.36 19.59
N ALA A 193 -6.43 1.99 18.61
CA ALA A 193 -5.73 2.95 17.74
C ALA A 193 -6.47 3.21 16.42
N GLU A 194 -7.37 2.32 16.02
CA GLU A 194 -8.13 2.45 14.76
C GLU A 194 -9.46 3.16 14.91
N HIS A 195 -10.09 3.10 16.09
CA HIS A 195 -11.10 4.09 16.42
C HIS A 195 -10.50 5.49 16.38
N ASP A 196 -9.23 5.67 16.80
CA ASP A 196 -8.54 6.95 16.68
C ASP A 196 -8.33 7.34 15.21
N LEU A 197 -7.82 6.46 14.34
CA LEU A 197 -7.61 6.83 12.93
C LEU A 197 -8.92 7.09 12.17
N LEU A 198 -9.95 6.26 12.35
CA LEU A 198 -11.27 6.49 11.76
C LEU A 198 -11.88 7.80 12.28
N SER A 199 -11.88 8.02 13.61
CA SER A 199 -12.41 9.27 14.18
C SER A 199 -11.60 10.49 13.73
N ARG A 200 -10.27 10.38 13.58
CA ARG A 200 -9.43 11.43 13.01
C ARG A 200 -9.74 11.68 11.54
N PHE A 201 -9.98 10.64 10.75
CA PHE A 201 -10.43 10.79 9.36
C PHE A 201 -11.78 11.50 9.29
N GLU A 202 -12.77 11.05 10.07
CA GLU A 202 -14.10 11.67 10.13
C GLU A 202 -14.02 13.13 10.61
N ALA A 203 -13.18 13.42 11.60
CA ALA A 203 -12.94 14.78 12.09
C ALA A 203 -12.28 15.65 11.02
N LEU A 204 -11.27 15.15 10.29
CA LEU A 204 -10.65 15.86 9.18
C LEU A 204 -11.64 16.09 8.02
N LEU A 205 -12.44 15.08 7.67
CA LEU A 205 -13.45 15.17 6.62
C LEU A 205 -14.51 16.22 6.98
N THR A 206 -14.99 16.18 8.23
CA THR A 206 -15.95 17.14 8.75
C THR A 206 -15.36 18.55 8.77
N ALA A 207 -14.14 18.71 9.29
CA ALA A 207 -13.44 20.00 9.34
C ALA A 207 -13.21 20.59 7.94
N TYR A 208 -12.83 19.75 6.97
CA TYR A 208 -12.66 20.16 5.57
C TYR A 208 -13.97 20.74 5.00
N PHE A 209 -15.07 20.01 5.15
CA PHE A 209 -16.36 20.44 4.59
C PHE A 209 -17.10 21.49 5.43
N ALA A 210 -16.70 21.72 6.68
CA ALA A 210 -17.25 22.74 7.58
C ALA A 210 -16.72 24.15 7.30
N GLN A 211 -15.58 24.29 6.59
CA GLN A 211 -15.12 25.60 6.15
C GLN A 211 -16.09 26.17 5.10
N ASP A 212 -16.68 27.32 5.43
CA ASP A 212 -17.63 28.07 4.59
C ASP A 212 -16.94 29.12 3.70
N ASP A 213 -15.62 29.25 3.83
CA ASP A 213 -14.85 30.32 3.20
C ASP A 213 -14.37 29.93 1.79
N GLY A 214 -15.23 30.18 0.80
CA GLY A 214 -14.85 30.33 -0.62
C GLY A 214 -14.75 29.05 -1.46
N GLU A 215 -14.25 29.23 -2.70
CA GLU A 215 -13.97 28.15 -3.66
C GLU A 215 -12.84 27.26 -3.12
N GLN A 216 -13.20 26.19 -2.40
CA GLN A 216 -12.23 25.18 -1.99
C GLN A 216 -12.06 24.13 -3.07
N PRO A 217 -10.83 23.66 -3.34
CA PRO A 217 -10.61 22.57 -4.27
C PRO A 217 -11.30 21.30 -3.77
N LEU A 218 -11.62 20.38 -4.69
CA LEU A 218 -12.10 19.06 -4.30
C LEU A 218 -11.01 18.31 -3.52
N PRO A 219 -11.31 17.77 -2.33
CA PRO A 219 -10.31 17.04 -1.57
C PRO A 219 -10.02 15.71 -2.26
N THR A 220 -8.76 15.29 -2.21
CA THR A 220 -8.29 14.03 -2.79
C THR A 220 -8.05 12.99 -1.69
N VAL A 221 -8.03 11.71 -2.05
CA VAL A 221 -7.60 10.65 -1.11
C VAL A 221 -6.20 10.92 -0.57
N GLN A 222 -5.31 11.45 -1.42
CA GLN A 222 -3.94 11.80 -1.05
C GLN A 222 -3.90 12.83 0.08
N TYR A 223 -4.74 13.88 0.01
CA TYR A 223 -4.81 14.90 1.05
C TYR A 223 -5.08 14.32 2.44
N PHE A 224 -6.07 13.45 2.57
CA PHE A 224 -6.40 12.83 3.86
C PHE A 224 -5.33 11.83 4.31
N ALA A 225 -4.77 11.07 3.37
CA ALA A 225 -3.71 10.11 3.65
C ALA A 225 -2.47 10.81 4.22
N ASP A 226 -2.05 11.92 3.60
CA ASP A 226 -0.91 12.74 4.05
C ASP A 226 -1.15 13.34 5.44
N ALA A 227 -2.35 13.88 5.67
CA ALA A 227 -2.74 14.47 6.97
C ALA A 227 -2.82 13.43 8.09
N LEU A 228 -3.10 12.17 7.76
CA LEU A 228 -3.16 11.06 8.70
C LEU A 228 -1.85 10.28 8.80
N HIS A 229 -0.85 10.62 7.99
CA HIS A 229 0.45 9.95 7.90
C HIS A 229 0.35 8.45 7.55
N VAL A 230 -0.52 8.14 6.58
CA VAL A 230 -0.75 6.79 6.05
C VAL A 230 -0.70 6.81 4.53
N SER A 231 -0.56 5.64 3.89
CA SER A 231 -0.68 5.54 2.45
C SER A 231 -2.15 5.65 1.99
N PRO A 232 -2.44 6.22 0.81
CA PRO A 232 -3.80 6.28 0.26
C PRO A 232 -4.50 4.92 0.16
N ALA A 233 -3.73 3.89 -0.18
CA ALA A 233 -4.22 2.53 -0.30
C ALA A 233 -4.57 1.95 1.07
N TYR A 234 -3.70 2.12 2.07
CA TYR A 234 -3.97 1.67 3.44
C TYR A 234 -5.20 2.35 4.03
N LEU A 235 -5.33 3.67 3.88
CA LEU A 235 -6.53 4.39 4.33
C LEU A 235 -7.80 3.84 3.64
N SER A 236 -7.72 3.57 2.33
CA SER A 236 -8.84 3.01 1.57
C SER A 236 -9.21 1.60 2.01
N ASP A 237 -8.22 0.73 2.23
CA ASP A 237 -8.42 -0.65 2.69
C ASP A 237 -8.94 -0.70 4.12
N MET A 238 -8.41 0.15 5.00
CA MET A 238 -8.86 0.28 6.39
C MET A 238 -10.32 0.76 6.44
N LEU A 239 -10.66 1.86 5.75
CA LEU A 239 -12.04 2.36 5.71
C LEU A 239 -12.98 1.34 5.10
N ARG A 240 -12.57 0.65 4.02
CA ARG A 240 -13.38 -0.41 3.41
C ARG A 240 -13.62 -1.57 4.37
N THR A 241 -12.62 -1.94 5.16
CA THR A 241 -12.73 -3.02 6.15
C THR A 241 -13.64 -2.62 7.31
N LEU A 242 -13.55 -1.37 7.78
CA LEU A 242 -14.31 -0.90 8.95
C LEU A 242 -15.73 -0.42 8.62
N THR A 243 -15.93 0.23 7.48
CA THR A 243 -17.21 0.89 7.12
C THR A 243 -17.84 0.32 5.85
N GLY A 244 -17.17 -0.59 5.14
CA GLY A 244 -17.61 -1.08 3.83
C GLY A 244 -17.38 -0.12 2.66
N GLN A 245 -16.75 1.04 2.89
CA GLN A 245 -16.57 2.09 1.89
C GLN A 245 -15.12 2.55 1.77
N SER A 246 -14.66 2.85 0.55
CA SER A 246 -13.32 3.43 0.33
C SER A 246 -13.27 4.92 0.70
N THR A 247 -12.06 5.47 0.87
CA THR A 247 -11.87 6.90 1.16
C THR A 247 -12.58 7.80 0.14
N GLN A 248 -12.48 7.48 -1.15
CA GLN A 248 -13.14 8.24 -2.22
C GLN A 248 -14.68 8.22 -2.06
N GLN A 249 -15.24 7.10 -1.61
CA GLN A 249 -16.69 6.99 -1.39
C GLN A 249 -17.14 7.85 -0.20
N HIS A 250 -16.36 7.88 0.89
CA HIS A 250 -16.59 8.80 2.02
C HIS A 250 -16.54 10.27 1.60
N ILE A 251 -15.52 10.65 0.81
CA ILE A 251 -15.38 12.00 0.26
C ILE A 251 -16.60 12.36 -0.59
N HIS A 252 -16.98 11.49 -1.52
CA HIS A 252 -18.15 11.73 -2.36
C HIS A 252 -19.43 11.84 -1.53
N GLN A 253 -19.61 11.02 -0.49
CA GLN A 253 -20.79 11.10 0.36
C GLN A 253 -20.87 12.43 1.09
N ALA A 254 -19.78 12.86 1.74
CA ALA A 254 -19.71 14.16 2.44
C ALA A 254 -19.93 15.34 1.49
N LEU A 255 -19.35 15.28 0.28
CA LEU A 255 -19.53 16.29 -0.77
C LEU A 255 -21.00 16.39 -1.20
N ILE A 256 -21.68 15.25 -1.39
CA ILE A 256 -23.10 15.22 -1.76
C ILE A 256 -23.98 15.76 -0.63
N GLU A 257 -23.68 15.45 0.63
CA GLU A 257 -24.42 16.01 1.77
C GLU A 257 -24.21 17.52 1.92
N LYS A 258 -23.01 18.06 1.63
CA LYS A 258 -22.78 19.51 1.53
C LYS A 258 -23.56 20.11 0.36
N ALA A 259 -23.54 19.47 -0.81
CA ALA A 259 -24.28 19.91 -1.98
C ALA A 259 -25.79 20.00 -1.73
N LYS A 260 -26.39 18.96 -1.12
CA LYS A 260 -27.80 18.97 -0.74
C LYS A 260 -28.14 20.13 0.18
N ARG A 261 -27.30 20.42 1.18
CA ARG A 261 -27.48 21.56 2.07
C ARG A 261 -27.50 22.89 1.30
N ILE A 262 -26.49 23.14 0.46
CA ILE A 262 -26.41 24.37 -0.36
C ILE A 262 -27.63 24.49 -1.29
N LEU A 263 -28.03 23.40 -1.95
CA LEU A 263 -29.16 23.39 -2.87
C LEU A 263 -30.50 23.73 -2.20
N LEU A 264 -30.65 23.45 -0.91
CA LEU A 264 -31.85 23.70 -0.12
C LEU A 264 -31.80 25.04 0.63
N SER A 265 -30.61 25.48 1.06
CA SER A 265 -30.44 26.68 1.89
C SER A 265 -30.13 27.95 1.09
N THR A 266 -29.85 27.86 -0.20
CA THR A 266 -29.44 28.99 -1.04
C THR A 266 -30.24 29.08 -2.34
N SER A 267 -30.24 30.26 -2.95
CA SER A 267 -30.81 30.51 -4.29
C SER A 267 -29.79 30.35 -5.42
N LEU A 268 -28.61 29.80 -5.14
CA LEU A 268 -27.55 29.64 -6.15
C LEU A 268 -28.02 28.75 -7.29
N SER A 269 -27.60 29.05 -8.51
CA SER A 269 -27.77 28.16 -9.66
C SER A 269 -27.01 26.85 -9.45
N ILE A 270 -27.36 25.82 -10.22
CA ILE A 270 -26.63 24.54 -10.19
C ILE A 270 -25.15 24.72 -10.57
N ASN A 271 -24.87 25.66 -11.47
CA ASN A 271 -23.50 25.97 -11.88
C ASN A 271 -22.72 26.66 -10.75
N GLU A 272 -23.30 27.69 -10.12
CA GLU A 272 -22.67 28.37 -8.98
C GLU A 272 -22.45 27.41 -7.81
N THR A 273 -23.41 26.52 -7.54
CA THR A 273 -23.26 25.46 -6.54
C THR A 273 -22.08 24.53 -6.88
N ALA A 274 -21.93 24.15 -8.15
CA ALA A 274 -20.82 23.29 -8.57
C ALA A 274 -19.45 23.99 -8.41
N PHE A 275 -19.34 25.26 -8.79
CA PHE A 275 -18.11 26.05 -8.62
C PHE A 275 -17.77 26.23 -7.14
N GLN A 276 -18.77 26.54 -6.30
CA GLN A 276 -18.57 26.65 -4.85
C GLN A 276 -18.10 25.33 -4.21
N LEU A 277 -18.51 24.18 -4.76
CA LEU A 277 -18.06 22.85 -4.34
C LEU A 277 -16.67 22.47 -4.90
N GLY A 278 -16.02 23.33 -5.67
CA GLY A 278 -14.68 23.11 -6.22
C GLY A 278 -14.65 22.38 -7.57
N PHE A 279 -15.78 22.24 -8.27
CA PHE A 279 -15.80 21.64 -9.60
C PHE A 279 -15.46 22.67 -10.67
N GLU A 280 -14.40 22.42 -11.44
CA GLU A 280 -14.06 23.22 -12.63
C GLU A 280 -15.14 23.13 -13.73
N TYR A 281 -15.81 21.98 -13.84
CA TYR A 281 -16.87 21.77 -14.82
C TYR A 281 -18.15 21.26 -14.15
N PRO A 282 -19.25 22.04 -14.14
CA PRO A 282 -20.52 21.68 -13.49
C PRO A 282 -21.17 20.36 -13.96
N GLN A 283 -20.78 19.89 -15.15
CA GLN A 283 -21.25 18.62 -15.70
C GLN A 283 -20.79 17.42 -14.86
N TYR A 284 -19.57 17.46 -14.29
CA TYR A 284 -19.06 16.40 -13.43
C TYR A 284 -19.83 16.36 -12.10
N PHE A 285 -20.11 17.52 -11.51
CA PHE A 285 -20.97 17.62 -10.33
C PHE A 285 -22.34 16.99 -10.58
N SER A 286 -23.01 17.39 -11.68
CA SER A 286 -24.36 16.87 -12.00
C SER A 286 -24.38 15.36 -12.20
N ARG A 287 -23.35 14.81 -12.87
CA ARG A 287 -23.19 13.35 -13.05
C ARG A 287 -22.95 12.64 -11.73
N LEU A 288 -22.05 13.16 -10.90
CA LEU A 288 -21.75 12.59 -9.59
C LEU A 288 -22.99 12.60 -8.69
N PHE A 289 -23.69 13.74 -8.61
CA PHE A 289 -24.90 13.89 -7.82
C PHE A 289 -25.99 12.92 -8.25
N LYS A 290 -26.24 12.78 -9.56
CA LYS A 290 -27.19 11.80 -10.09
C LYS A 290 -26.77 10.36 -9.80
N SER A 291 -25.48 10.04 -9.94
CA SER A 291 -24.98 8.70 -9.65
C SER A 291 -25.15 8.30 -8.17
N LYS A 292 -25.13 9.27 -7.25
CA LYS A 292 -25.21 9.06 -5.81
C LYS A 292 -26.62 9.18 -5.24
N THR A 293 -27.49 9.95 -5.87
CA THR A 293 -28.83 10.25 -5.35
C THR A 293 -29.97 9.70 -6.22
N GLY A 294 -29.68 9.29 -7.47
CA GLY A 294 -30.69 8.91 -8.46
C GLY A 294 -31.33 10.11 -9.19
N LEU A 295 -31.21 11.32 -8.64
CA LEU A 295 -31.80 12.55 -9.16
C LEU A 295 -30.72 13.53 -9.62
N THR A 296 -31.01 14.36 -10.61
CA THR A 296 -30.17 15.51 -10.92
C THR A 296 -30.26 16.56 -9.80
N PRO A 297 -29.25 17.46 -9.66
CA PRO A 297 -29.32 18.54 -8.69
C PRO A 297 -30.59 19.41 -8.80
N ALA A 298 -31.05 19.65 -10.03
CA ALA A 298 -32.28 20.39 -10.30
C ALA A 298 -33.52 19.61 -9.85
N GLU A 299 -33.65 18.35 -10.26
CA GLU A 299 -34.76 17.47 -9.82
C GLU A 299 -34.81 17.35 -8.30
N PHE A 300 -33.66 17.21 -7.64
CA PHE A 300 -33.58 17.16 -6.19
C PHE A 300 -34.12 18.44 -5.54
N ARG A 301 -33.71 19.62 -6.03
CA ARG A 301 -34.20 20.91 -5.51
C ARG A 301 -35.71 21.03 -5.64
N PHE A 302 -36.29 20.65 -6.79
CA PHE A 302 -37.74 20.69 -7.00
C PHE A 302 -38.49 19.63 -6.18
N SER A 303 -37.88 18.50 -5.86
CA SER A 303 -38.54 17.42 -5.11
C SER A 303 -38.74 17.68 -3.62
N VAL A 304 -37.99 18.64 -3.05
CA VAL A 304 -37.96 18.94 -1.61
C VAL A 304 -38.55 20.33 -1.30
N GLN A 305 -38.86 21.14 -2.32
CA GLN A 305 -39.60 22.40 -2.21
C GLN A 305 -41.11 22.17 -2.36
#